data_AF-R9IH88-F1
#
_entry.id   AF-R9IH88-F1
#
_cell.length_a   1.000
_cell.length_b   1.000
_cell.length_c   1.000
_cell.angle_alpha   90.00
_cell.angle_beta   90.00
_cell.angle_gamma   90.00
#
_symmetry.space_group_name_H-M   'P 1'
#
loop_
_entity.id
_entity.type
_entity.pdbx_description
1 polymer ?
#
loop_
_entity_poly.entity_id
_entity_poly.type
_entity_poly.pdbx_seq_one_letter_code
_entity_poly.pdbx_strand_id
1 'polypeptide(L)'
;MRYLYLLAALALFSSCKESEKEKIARLVEEWEGKEIFFPSRSVFTIQGKDTVSFSLSDADYKVVTYIDSMGCTSCKLQLPRWKQFMQEVDSTLNRPVSFAFYFHPKDMKELRYITRRDAFTYPVCFDEKDDFNRLNHFPDEMTFQTFLLDKDNRVVAIGNPVHNPKVKELYLNVLTGGEAVKAETPMTKVIQDVESVDFGSFPQSEKQERKFTLTNTGQRMLVIYDVITSCGCTKVNYSKEGIRPGEKAELTVIYEAEKAEHFSKTVTIYCNADNSPLRLKVTGNAE
;
A
#
# COMPACT_ATOMS: atom_id res chain seq x y z
N MET A 1 -51.19 -16.51 -45.84
CA MET A 1 -49.92 -16.95 -45.22
C MET A 1 -49.01 -15.72 -45.10
N ARG A 2 -49.31 -14.70 -44.28
CA ARG A 2 -49.22 -14.63 -42.81
C ARG A 2 -47.82 -14.98 -42.26
N TYR A 3 -46.96 -13.95 -42.34
CA TYR A 3 -45.64 -13.73 -41.73
C TYR A 3 -45.13 -14.73 -40.70
N LEU A 4 -43.93 -15.26 -40.95
CA LEU A 4 -43.11 -15.99 -39.98
C LEU A 4 -42.37 -14.97 -39.10
N TYR A 5 -42.61 -15.00 -37.78
CA TYR A 5 -41.97 -14.09 -36.83
C TYR A 5 -40.54 -14.55 -36.51
N LEU A 6 -39.54 -13.85 -37.05
CA LEU A 6 -38.16 -13.91 -36.57
C LEU A 6 -37.99 -12.97 -35.37
N LEU A 7 -38.34 -13.47 -34.19
CA LEU A 7 -38.03 -12.83 -32.90
C LEU A 7 -36.52 -12.97 -32.61
N ALA A 8 -35.72 -12.06 -33.16
CA ALA A 8 -34.34 -11.89 -32.75
C ALA A 8 -34.31 -11.29 -31.33
N ALA A 9 -34.21 -12.15 -30.32
CA ALA A 9 -33.97 -11.73 -28.95
C ALA A 9 -32.53 -11.18 -28.83
N LEU A 10 -32.35 -9.89 -29.13
CA LEU A 10 -31.17 -9.16 -28.70
C LEU A 10 -31.17 -9.07 -27.17
N ALA A 11 -30.56 -10.05 -26.53
CA ALA A 11 -30.07 -9.91 -25.17
C ALA A 11 -29.01 -8.80 -25.16
N LEU A 12 -29.44 -7.58 -24.85
CA LEU A 12 -28.56 -6.46 -24.59
C LEU A 12 -27.77 -6.77 -23.32
N PHE A 13 -26.60 -7.38 -23.48
CA PHE A 13 -25.59 -7.45 -22.44
C PHE A 13 -25.02 -6.05 -22.21
N SER A 14 -25.79 -5.21 -21.52
CA SER A 14 -25.32 -3.96 -20.93
C SER A 14 -24.28 -4.33 -19.86
N SER A 15 -23.02 -4.40 -20.29
CA SER A 15 -21.88 -4.55 -19.40
C SER A 15 -21.78 -3.32 -18.51
N CYS A 16 -22.39 -3.40 -17.33
CA CYS A 16 -22.20 -2.42 -16.27
C CYS A 16 -20.72 -2.44 -15.88
N LYS A 17 -19.99 -1.39 -16.27
CA LYS A 17 -18.63 -1.16 -15.75
C LYS A 17 -18.75 -0.84 -14.27
N GLU A 18 -18.41 -1.85 -13.47
CA GLU A 18 -18.23 -1.77 -12.04
C GLU A 18 -17.26 -0.63 -11.66
N SER A 19 -17.58 0.09 -10.59
CA SER A 19 -16.73 1.13 -10.03
C SER A 19 -15.64 0.55 -9.10
N GLU A 20 -14.52 1.27 -8.97
CA GLU A 20 -13.43 0.91 -8.05
C GLU A 20 -13.95 0.71 -6.60
N LYS A 21 -14.93 1.50 -6.17
CA LYS A 21 -15.53 1.39 -4.83
C LYS A 21 -16.31 0.07 -4.65
N GLU A 22 -17.07 -0.35 -5.66
CA GLU A 22 -17.81 -1.63 -5.63
C GLU A 22 -16.85 -2.82 -5.64
N LYS A 23 -15.74 -2.73 -6.40
CA LYS A 23 -14.67 -3.74 -6.41
C LYS A 23 -14.07 -3.93 -5.02
N ILE A 24 -13.71 -2.82 -4.37
CA ILE A 24 -13.13 -2.84 -3.02
C ILE A 24 -14.13 -3.40 -2.02
N ALA A 25 -15.41 -3.00 -2.08
CA ALA A 25 -16.45 -3.52 -1.19
C ALA A 25 -16.58 -5.04 -1.27
N ARG A 26 -16.68 -5.62 -2.48
CA ARG A 26 -16.74 -7.08 -2.62
C ARG A 26 -15.46 -7.80 -2.21
N LEU A 27 -14.28 -7.22 -2.44
CA LEU A 27 -13.03 -7.80 -1.95
C LEU A 27 -12.96 -7.83 -0.42
N VAL A 28 -13.53 -6.84 0.27
CA VAL A 28 -13.66 -6.87 1.73
C VAL A 28 -14.67 -7.95 2.16
N GLU A 29 -15.86 -7.98 1.56
CA GLU A 29 -16.91 -8.97 1.86
C GLU A 29 -16.50 -10.43 1.57
N GLU A 30 -15.69 -10.68 0.54
CA GLU A 30 -15.20 -12.03 0.17
C GLU A 30 -14.16 -12.55 1.17
N TRP A 31 -13.33 -11.67 1.72
CA TRP A 31 -12.20 -12.06 2.57
C TRP A 31 -12.50 -11.97 4.06
N GLU A 32 -13.49 -11.20 4.51
CA GLU A 32 -13.87 -11.11 5.93
C GLU A 32 -14.19 -12.50 6.51
N GLY A 33 -13.55 -12.85 7.63
CA GLY A 33 -13.72 -14.14 8.31
C GLY A 33 -13.09 -15.36 7.62
N LYS A 34 -12.55 -15.22 6.40
CA LYS A 34 -11.89 -16.30 5.65
C LYS A 34 -10.60 -16.72 6.36
N GLU A 35 -10.37 -18.03 6.48
CA GLU A 35 -9.15 -18.58 7.09
C GLU A 35 -7.97 -18.50 6.10
N ILE A 36 -6.82 -18.02 6.60
CA ILE A 36 -5.55 -18.06 5.87
C ILE A 36 -4.78 -19.32 6.26
N PHE A 37 -4.53 -20.16 5.26
CA PHE A 37 -3.74 -21.38 5.41
C PHE A 37 -2.25 -21.10 5.17
N PHE A 38 -1.38 -21.66 6.00
CA PHE A 38 0.07 -21.51 5.87
C PHE A 38 0.71 -22.77 5.27
N PRO A 39 1.77 -22.65 4.45
CA PRO A 39 2.49 -23.81 3.95
C PRO A 39 3.07 -24.65 5.09
N SER A 40 2.98 -25.97 4.99
CA SER A 40 3.45 -26.90 6.03
C SER A 40 4.97 -26.87 6.26
N ARG A 41 5.74 -26.20 5.39
CA ARG A 41 7.19 -26.00 5.48
C ARG A 41 7.63 -24.63 4.96
N SER A 42 7.22 -23.56 5.64
CA SER A 42 7.80 -22.22 5.41
C SER A 42 9.21 -22.14 5.99
N VAL A 43 10.19 -21.69 5.19
CA VAL A 43 11.56 -21.44 5.66
C VAL A 43 11.76 -19.94 5.84
N PHE A 44 11.80 -19.49 7.10
CA PHE A 44 12.06 -18.10 7.43
C PHE A 44 13.57 -17.84 7.54
N THR A 45 14.00 -16.69 7.05
CA THR A 45 15.41 -16.26 7.08
C THR A 45 15.53 -14.81 7.53
N ILE A 46 16.70 -14.45 8.06
CA ILE A 46 17.12 -13.06 8.20
C ILE A 46 17.93 -12.68 6.96
N GLN A 47 17.45 -11.69 6.19
CA GLN A 47 18.14 -11.10 5.02
C GLN A 47 18.64 -12.13 3.97
N GLY A 48 17.94 -13.26 3.84
CA GLY A 48 18.30 -14.37 2.96
C GLY A 48 19.66 -15.01 3.28
N LYS A 49 20.05 -15.05 4.56
CA LYS A 49 21.25 -15.74 5.05
C LYS A 49 20.88 -16.80 6.09
N ASP A 50 20.45 -16.36 7.26
CA ASP A 50 20.37 -17.20 8.45
C ASP A 50 18.96 -17.76 8.56
N THR A 51 18.80 -19.07 8.42
CA THR A 51 17.52 -19.75 8.67
C THR A 51 17.18 -19.65 10.15
N VAL A 52 15.97 -19.21 10.47
CA VAL A 52 15.51 -19.00 11.84
C VAL A 52 14.26 -19.82 12.13
N SER A 53 14.14 -20.29 13.39
CA SER A 53 12.86 -20.80 13.89
C SER A 53 11.90 -19.62 14.06
N PHE A 54 10.74 -19.71 13.43
CA PHE A 54 9.70 -18.68 13.46
C PHE A 54 8.34 -19.37 13.59
N SER A 55 7.53 -18.92 14.54
CA SER A 55 6.17 -19.42 14.75
C SER A 55 5.17 -18.27 14.80
N LEU A 56 3.96 -18.57 14.36
CA LEU A 56 2.78 -17.70 14.42
C LEU A 56 1.75 -18.15 15.47
N SER A 57 2.01 -19.27 16.16
CA SER A 57 1.00 -20.01 16.93
C SER A 57 0.42 -19.29 18.15
N ASP A 58 1.16 -18.33 18.73
CA ASP A 58 0.93 -17.90 20.12
C ASP A 58 0.37 -16.46 20.24
N ALA A 59 0.04 -15.80 19.13
CA ALA A 59 -0.41 -14.40 19.12
C ALA A 59 -1.93 -14.26 18.89
N ASP A 60 -2.57 -13.40 19.70
CA ASP A 60 -3.98 -12.99 19.57
C ASP A 60 -4.32 -12.46 18.18
N TYR A 61 -3.37 -11.73 17.59
CA TYR A 61 -3.47 -11.12 16.27
C TYR A 61 -2.18 -11.28 15.49
N LYS A 62 -2.31 -11.39 14.17
CA LYS A 62 -1.20 -11.60 13.24
C LYS A 62 -1.36 -10.67 12.05
N VAL A 63 -0.31 -9.93 11.69
CA VAL A 63 -0.29 -9.16 10.43
C VAL A 63 0.50 -9.96 9.40
N VAL A 64 -0.16 -10.40 8.35
CA VAL A 64 0.43 -11.26 7.32
C VAL A 64 0.42 -10.54 5.99
N THR A 65 1.55 -10.51 5.30
CA THR A 65 1.64 -9.98 3.94
C THR A 65 2.26 -11.00 3.00
N TYR A 66 1.56 -11.24 1.90
CA TYR A 66 2.13 -11.81 0.69
C TYR A 66 2.58 -10.64 -0.20
N ILE A 67 3.74 -10.76 -0.84
CA ILE A 67 4.23 -9.76 -1.82
C ILE A 67 4.94 -10.50 -2.94
N ASP A 68 4.37 -10.49 -4.14
CA ASP A 68 5.11 -10.86 -5.34
C ASP A 68 6.11 -9.75 -5.72
N SER A 69 7.26 -10.12 -6.27
CA SER A 69 8.28 -9.16 -6.75
C SER A 69 8.24 -8.94 -8.27
N MET A 70 7.07 -9.07 -8.90
CA MET A 70 6.87 -8.63 -10.27
C MET A 70 6.71 -7.11 -10.32
N GLY A 71 7.47 -6.46 -11.19
CA GLY A 71 7.51 -5.00 -11.33
C GLY A 71 8.65 -4.40 -10.52
N CYS A 72 8.39 -3.29 -9.83
CA CYS A 72 9.39 -2.64 -8.97
C CYS A 72 9.38 -3.27 -7.57
N THR A 73 10.31 -4.18 -7.31
CA THR A 73 10.40 -4.93 -6.04
C THR A 73 10.53 -4.01 -4.82
N SER A 74 11.40 -2.99 -4.88
CA SER A 74 11.54 -2.00 -3.80
C SER A 74 10.26 -1.19 -3.57
N CYS A 75 9.49 -0.93 -4.62
CA CYS A 75 8.23 -0.22 -4.56
C CYS A 75 7.14 -1.00 -3.82
N LYS A 76 7.07 -2.32 -4.06
CA LYS A 76 6.10 -3.23 -3.43
C LYS A 76 6.45 -3.56 -1.99
N LEU A 77 7.74 -3.73 -1.66
CA LEU A 77 8.16 -4.20 -0.34
C LEU A 77 8.03 -3.13 0.76
N GLN A 78 8.40 -1.87 0.50
CA GLN A 78 8.35 -0.76 1.48
C GLN A 78 8.91 -1.10 2.88
N LEU A 79 9.97 -1.91 2.96
CA LEU A 79 10.52 -2.41 4.24
C LEU A 79 10.81 -1.32 5.29
N PRO A 80 11.27 -0.10 4.95
CA PRO A 80 11.41 0.99 5.93
C PRO A 80 10.09 1.39 6.59
N ARG A 81 8.98 1.36 5.86
CA ARG A 81 7.64 1.70 6.36
C ARG A 81 7.03 0.59 7.21
N TRP A 82 7.32 -0.66 6.87
CA TRP A 82 6.96 -1.81 7.72
C TRP A 82 7.62 -1.70 9.09
N LYS A 83 8.90 -1.34 9.17
CA LYS A 83 9.57 -1.09 10.45
C LYS A 83 8.90 0.03 11.26
N GLN A 84 8.48 1.12 10.61
CA GLN A 84 7.74 2.21 11.27
C GLN A 84 6.39 1.74 11.82
N PHE A 85 5.62 0.99 11.02
CA PHE A 85 4.32 0.47 11.45
C PHE A 85 4.44 -0.56 12.56
N MET A 86 5.41 -1.48 12.48
CA MET A 86 5.74 -2.43 13.55
C MET A 86 6.08 -1.69 14.86
N GLN A 87 6.94 -0.67 14.80
CA GLN A 87 7.27 0.15 15.98
C GLN A 87 6.07 0.92 16.55
N GLU A 88 5.15 1.39 15.70
CA GLU A 88 3.91 2.04 16.14
C GLU A 88 2.98 1.03 16.83
N VAL A 89 2.88 -0.19 16.31
CA VAL A 89 2.12 -1.30 16.93
C VAL A 89 2.75 -1.70 18.27
N ASP A 90 4.06 -1.96 18.31
CA ASP A 90 4.81 -2.36 19.52
C ASP A 90 4.78 -1.29 20.62
N SER A 91 4.69 0.00 20.27
CA SER A 91 4.61 1.11 21.24
C SER A 91 3.19 1.46 21.66
N THR A 92 2.17 1.03 20.90
CA THR A 92 0.76 1.25 21.23
C THR A 92 0.17 0.10 22.06
N LEU A 93 0.67 -1.11 21.90
CA LEU A 93 0.09 -2.32 22.49
C LEU A 93 0.94 -2.90 23.62
N ASN A 94 0.30 -3.23 24.74
CA ASN A 94 0.92 -3.99 25.84
C ASN A 94 0.94 -5.52 25.59
N ARG A 95 0.76 -5.97 24.33
CA ARG A 95 0.71 -7.37 23.92
C ARG A 95 1.40 -7.59 22.57
N PRO A 96 2.03 -8.74 22.33
CA PRO A 96 2.72 -9.01 21.06
C PRO A 96 1.73 -9.17 19.91
N VAL A 97 2.13 -8.70 18.72
CA VAL A 97 1.50 -8.98 17.44
C VAL A 97 2.54 -9.65 16.54
N SER A 98 2.22 -10.82 15.98
CA SER A 98 3.13 -11.50 15.06
C SER A 98 3.04 -10.90 13.66
N PHE A 99 4.17 -10.54 13.06
CA PHE A 99 4.22 -10.12 11.66
C PHE A 99 4.76 -11.27 10.79
N ALA A 100 4.12 -11.59 9.67
CA ALA A 100 4.57 -12.63 8.76
C ALA A 100 4.77 -12.07 7.35
N PHE A 101 5.96 -12.26 6.80
CA PHE A 101 6.35 -11.74 5.49
C PHE A 101 6.64 -12.91 4.54
N TYR A 102 5.80 -13.07 3.53
CA TYR A 102 5.96 -14.05 2.45
C TYR A 102 6.24 -13.31 1.15
N PHE A 103 7.45 -13.44 0.64
CA PHE A 103 7.89 -12.76 -0.58
C PHE A 103 8.09 -13.78 -1.70
N HIS A 104 7.30 -13.69 -2.78
CA HIS A 104 7.50 -14.52 -3.97
C HIS A 104 8.55 -13.86 -4.90
N PRO A 105 9.74 -14.46 -5.09
CA PRO A 105 10.88 -13.83 -5.73
C PRO A 105 10.94 -14.08 -7.25
N LYS A 106 10.88 -13.02 -8.06
CA LYS A 106 11.27 -13.04 -9.48
C LYS A 106 12.80 -12.94 -9.62
N ASP A 107 13.44 -12.12 -8.79
CA ASP A 107 14.90 -12.07 -8.66
C ASP A 107 15.31 -12.18 -7.17
N MET A 108 15.87 -13.35 -6.83
CA MET A 108 16.39 -13.65 -5.49
C MET A 108 17.59 -12.79 -5.08
N LYS A 109 18.38 -12.27 -6.03
CA LYS A 109 19.50 -11.37 -5.74
C LYS A 109 18.99 -9.98 -5.40
N GLU A 110 18.00 -9.47 -6.15
CA GLU A 110 17.36 -8.19 -5.86
C GLU A 110 16.68 -8.19 -4.48
N LEU A 111 15.90 -9.23 -4.17
CA LEU A 111 15.23 -9.36 -2.87
C LEU A 111 16.22 -9.44 -1.69
N ARG A 112 17.32 -10.20 -1.86
CA ARG A 112 18.43 -10.26 -0.88
C ARG A 112 19.18 -8.93 -0.76
N TYR A 113 19.30 -8.17 -1.84
CA TYR A 113 19.90 -6.84 -1.81
C TYR A 113 19.01 -5.85 -1.04
N ILE A 114 17.72 -5.76 -1.36
CA ILE A 114 16.78 -4.84 -0.71
C ILE A 114 16.67 -5.11 0.80
N THR A 115 16.48 -6.37 1.20
CA THR A 115 16.39 -6.74 2.63
C THR A 115 17.65 -6.38 3.43
N ARG A 116 18.84 -6.44 2.81
CA ARG A 116 20.11 -6.01 3.43
C ARG A 116 20.29 -4.51 3.44
N ARG A 117 20.05 -3.85 2.30
CA ARG A 117 20.14 -2.39 2.11
C ARG A 117 19.26 -1.65 3.11
N ASP A 118 18.03 -2.14 3.29
CA ASP A 118 17.05 -1.53 4.19
C ASP A 118 17.23 -1.99 5.65
N ALA A 119 18.28 -2.77 5.95
CA ALA A 119 18.58 -3.37 7.25
C ALA A 119 17.34 -4.05 7.88
N PHE A 120 16.59 -4.81 7.08
CA PHE A 120 15.38 -5.48 7.53
C PHE A 120 15.76 -6.81 8.18
N THR A 121 15.94 -6.81 9.49
CA THR A 121 16.39 -7.96 10.29
C THR A 121 15.27 -8.86 10.80
N TYR A 122 14.01 -8.51 10.50
CA TYR A 122 12.86 -9.32 10.86
C TYR A 122 12.80 -10.61 10.00
N PRO A 123 12.35 -11.75 10.53
CA PRO A 123 12.21 -12.99 9.76
C PRO A 123 11.30 -12.84 8.52
N VAL A 124 11.80 -13.29 7.36
CA VAL A 124 11.08 -13.28 6.08
C VAL A 124 11.14 -14.65 5.41
N CYS A 125 10.03 -15.12 4.84
CA CYS A 125 9.97 -16.32 4.01
C CYS A 125 10.14 -15.93 2.54
N PHE A 126 11.12 -16.51 1.86
CA PHE A 126 11.29 -16.38 0.42
C PHE A 126 10.59 -17.56 -0.26
N ASP A 127 9.37 -17.33 -0.73
CA ASP A 127 8.49 -18.36 -1.27
C ASP A 127 8.76 -18.58 -2.77
N GLU A 128 9.85 -19.28 -3.06
CA GLU A 128 10.30 -19.56 -4.45
C GLU A 128 9.29 -20.36 -5.29
N LYS A 129 8.32 -21.05 -4.66
CA LYS A 129 7.33 -21.91 -5.33
C LYS A 129 5.93 -21.32 -5.43
N ASP A 130 5.75 -20.14 -4.84
CA ASP A 130 4.46 -19.48 -4.64
C ASP A 130 3.47 -20.34 -3.81
N ASP A 131 3.99 -21.19 -2.92
CA ASP A 131 3.20 -22.18 -2.18
C ASP A 131 2.15 -21.51 -1.27
N PHE A 132 2.43 -20.32 -0.73
CA PHE A 132 1.49 -19.57 0.13
C PHE A 132 0.34 -18.96 -0.68
N ASN A 133 0.61 -18.34 -1.82
CA ASN A 133 -0.44 -17.79 -2.68
C ASN A 133 -1.24 -18.91 -3.36
N ARG A 134 -0.60 -19.96 -3.87
CA ARG A 134 -1.28 -21.12 -4.49
C ARG A 134 -2.21 -21.86 -3.53
N LEU A 135 -2.01 -21.73 -2.23
CA LEU A 135 -2.87 -22.31 -1.21
C LEU A 135 -4.11 -21.44 -0.92
N ASN A 136 -3.96 -20.10 -0.92
CA ASN A 136 -5.00 -19.16 -0.50
C ASN A 136 -5.73 -18.44 -1.64
N HIS A 137 -5.10 -18.36 -2.82
CA HIS A 137 -5.53 -17.62 -4.00
C HIS A 137 -5.76 -16.13 -3.70
N PHE A 138 -4.68 -15.40 -3.36
CA PHE A 138 -4.77 -13.99 -2.98
C PHE A 138 -5.17 -13.10 -4.17
N PRO A 139 -5.75 -11.91 -3.92
CA PRO A 139 -6.06 -10.96 -4.99
C PRO A 139 -4.79 -10.52 -5.74
N ASP A 140 -4.87 -10.36 -7.06
CA ASP A 140 -3.75 -9.86 -7.90
C ASP A 140 -3.32 -8.43 -7.54
N GLU A 141 -4.20 -7.66 -6.89
CA GLU A 141 -3.96 -6.26 -6.56
C GLU A 141 -3.20 -6.14 -5.24
N MET A 142 -1.94 -5.69 -5.30
CA MET A 142 -0.99 -5.64 -4.17
C MET A 142 -1.50 -4.92 -2.91
N THR A 143 -2.46 -4.01 -3.04
CA THR A 143 -3.13 -3.31 -1.94
C THR A 143 -3.95 -4.24 -1.05
N PHE A 144 -4.35 -5.41 -1.56
CA PHE A 144 -5.20 -6.42 -0.91
C PHE A 144 -4.47 -7.76 -0.65
N GLN A 145 -3.13 -7.78 -0.73
CA GLN A 145 -2.29 -8.95 -0.41
C GLN A 145 -1.77 -8.94 1.04
N THR A 146 -2.40 -8.13 1.90
CA THR A 146 -2.03 -7.94 3.31
C THR A 146 -3.26 -8.06 4.19
N PHE A 147 -3.14 -8.76 5.31
CA PHE A 147 -4.25 -9.19 6.15
C PHE A 147 -3.90 -9.01 7.63
N LEU A 148 -4.87 -8.55 8.42
CA LEU A 148 -4.88 -8.68 9.87
C LEU A 148 -5.73 -9.92 10.19
N LEU A 149 -5.12 -10.89 10.86
CA LEU A 149 -5.72 -12.15 11.25
C LEU A 149 -5.93 -12.21 12.76
N ASP A 150 -6.95 -12.95 13.19
CA ASP A 150 -7.11 -13.35 14.59
C ASP A 150 -6.20 -14.56 14.98
N LYS A 151 -6.34 -15.01 16.22
CA LYS A 151 -5.66 -16.21 16.75
C LYS A 151 -5.94 -17.49 15.93
N ASP A 152 -7.12 -17.59 15.31
CA ASP A 152 -7.57 -18.76 14.53
C ASP A 152 -7.28 -18.61 13.02
N ASN A 153 -6.42 -17.63 12.66
CA ASN A 153 -5.98 -17.30 11.30
C ASN A 153 -7.08 -16.74 10.37
N ARG A 154 -8.21 -16.28 10.93
CA ARG A 154 -9.29 -15.68 10.14
C ARG A 154 -9.04 -14.20 9.91
N VAL A 155 -9.31 -13.73 8.71
CA VAL A 155 -9.16 -12.33 8.32
C VAL A 155 -10.16 -11.46 9.10
N VAL A 156 -9.62 -10.51 9.87
CA VAL A 156 -10.36 -9.46 10.58
C VAL A 156 -10.34 -8.16 9.78
N ALA A 157 -9.27 -7.90 9.03
CA ALA A 157 -9.21 -6.81 8.07
C ALA A 157 -8.28 -7.15 6.89
N ILE A 158 -8.61 -6.64 5.71
CA ILE A 158 -7.81 -6.75 4.49
C ILE A 158 -7.34 -5.36 4.06
N GLY A 159 -6.09 -5.27 3.60
CA GLY A 159 -5.49 -4.06 3.08
C GLY A 159 -4.05 -3.89 3.53
N ASN A 160 -3.25 -3.16 2.77
CA ASN A 160 -1.86 -2.88 3.14
C ASN A 160 -1.72 -1.57 3.97
N PRO A 161 -1.35 -1.63 5.27
CA PRO A 161 -1.27 -0.47 6.15
C PRO A 161 -0.08 0.45 5.86
N VAL A 162 0.96 -0.03 5.16
CA VAL A 162 2.10 0.82 4.75
C VAL A 162 1.87 1.57 3.42
N HIS A 163 0.75 1.28 2.74
CA HIS A 163 0.31 1.98 1.52
C HIS A 163 -0.99 2.77 1.69
N ASN A 164 -1.71 2.64 2.81
CA ASN A 164 -2.95 3.36 3.06
C ASN A 164 -3.12 3.71 4.57
N PRO A 165 -3.08 5.00 4.96
CA PRO A 165 -3.24 5.42 6.36
C PRO A 165 -4.59 5.03 6.98
N LYS A 166 -5.67 4.93 6.19
CA LYS A 166 -6.98 4.49 6.70
C LYS A 166 -7.00 3.01 7.06
N VAL A 167 -6.23 2.18 6.33
CA VAL A 167 -6.02 0.77 6.67
C VAL A 167 -5.13 0.65 7.91
N LYS A 168 -4.10 1.49 8.02
CA LYS A 168 -3.26 1.58 9.22
C LYS A 168 -4.09 1.90 10.47
N GLU A 169 -4.98 2.88 10.37
CA GLU A 169 -5.93 3.26 11.41
C GLU A 169 -6.92 2.12 11.74
N LEU A 170 -7.50 1.46 10.74
CA LEU A 170 -8.33 0.27 10.92
C LEU A 170 -7.61 -0.82 11.73
N TYR A 171 -6.35 -1.11 11.38
CA TYR A 171 -5.56 -2.14 12.08
C TYR A 171 -5.30 -1.72 13.53
N LEU A 172 -4.89 -0.48 13.78
CA LEU A 172 -4.65 0.02 15.14
C LEU A 172 -5.94 0.04 15.99
N ASN A 173 -7.08 0.39 15.39
CA ASN A 173 -8.39 0.34 16.06
C ASN A 173 -8.77 -1.08 16.46
N VAL A 174 -8.63 -2.07 15.57
CA VAL A 174 -8.89 -3.49 15.91
C VAL A 174 -7.93 -3.98 17.00
N LEU A 175 -6.63 -3.72 16.85
CA LEU A 175 -5.60 -4.20 17.78
C LEU A 175 -5.72 -3.61 19.19
N THR A 176 -6.22 -2.37 19.31
CA THR A 176 -6.50 -1.69 20.59
C THR A 176 -7.92 -1.93 21.13
N GLY A 177 -8.74 -2.76 20.47
CA GLY A 177 -10.11 -3.03 20.91
C GLY A 177 -11.06 -1.82 20.79
N GLY A 178 -10.74 -0.87 19.90
CA GLY A 178 -11.51 0.36 19.70
C GLY A 178 -11.08 1.54 20.59
N GLU A 179 -10.00 1.43 21.36
CA GLU A 179 -9.52 2.53 22.19
C GLU A 179 -8.74 3.60 21.39
N ALA A 180 -8.17 3.26 20.23
CA ALA A 180 -7.39 4.17 19.38
C ALA A 180 -8.23 5.19 18.55
N VAL A 181 -9.50 5.42 18.89
CA VAL A 181 -10.37 6.37 18.17
C VAL A 181 -9.85 7.80 18.33
N LYS A 182 -9.13 8.28 17.32
CA LYS A 182 -8.90 9.72 17.12
C LYS A 182 -10.22 10.39 16.78
N ALA A 183 -10.39 11.62 17.28
CA ALA A 183 -11.52 12.44 16.89
C ALA A 183 -11.53 12.64 15.36
N GLU A 184 -12.69 12.41 14.72
CA GLU A 184 -12.84 12.58 13.28
C GLU A 184 -12.40 13.99 12.85
N THR A 185 -11.44 14.07 11.93
CA THR A 185 -10.97 15.36 11.42
C THR A 185 -12.03 15.93 10.47
N PRO A 186 -12.61 17.12 10.72
CA PRO A 186 -13.69 17.65 9.90
C PRO A 186 -13.29 17.77 8.43
N MET A 187 -14.08 17.21 7.52
CA MET A 187 -13.79 17.18 6.09
C MET A 187 -13.76 18.60 5.47
N THR A 188 -12.94 18.78 4.44
CA THR A 188 -12.79 20.02 3.67
C THR A 188 -12.62 19.75 2.17
N LYS A 189 -12.39 20.80 1.38
CA LYS A 189 -12.15 20.71 -0.07
C LYS A 189 -10.73 21.13 -0.40
N VAL A 190 -10.11 20.40 -1.33
CA VAL A 190 -8.74 20.65 -1.80
C VAL A 190 -8.68 20.58 -3.33
N ILE A 191 -7.86 21.44 -3.91
CA ILE A 191 -7.47 21.40 -5.32
C ILE A 191 -5.94 21.36 -5.39
N GLN A 192 -5.40 20.47 -6.23
CA GLN A 192 -4.00 20.49 -6.66
C GLN A 192 -3.86 21.30 -7.95
N ASP A 193 -2.79 22.07 -8.09
CA ASP A 193 -2.53 22.89 -9.30
C ASP A 193 -2.11 22.05 -10.51
N VAL A 194 -1.46 20.91 -10.30
CA VAL A 194 -1.09 19.93 -11.33
C VAL A 194 -1.36 18.49 -10.87
N GLU A 195 -1.72 17.62 -11.82
CA GLU A 195 -1.85 16.16 -11.61
C GLU A 195 -0.65 15.36 -12.11
N SER A 196 0.29 16.03 -12.80
CA SER A 196 1.52 15.42 -13.28
C SER A 196 2.68 16.42 -13.31
N VAL A 197 3.88 15.95 -12.97
CA VAL A 197 5.14 16.65 -13.19
C VAL A 197 6.08 15.78 -14.02
N ASP A 198 6.75 16.40 -14.99
CA ASP A 198 7.81 15.77 -15.78
C ASP A 198 9.16 16.42 -15.45
N PHE A 199 10.15 15.57 -15.19
CA PHE A 199 11.53 15.98 -14.98
C PHE A 199 12.29 16.12 -16.30
N GLY A 200 11.82 15.49 -17.40
CA GLY A 200 12.57 15.39 -18.64
C GLY A 200 13.79 14.47 -18.51
N SER A 201 14.77 14.62 -19.41
CA SER A 201 16.07 13.94 -19.32
C SER A 201 17.03 14.68 -18.40
N PHE A 202 17.75 13.95 -17.54
CA PHE A 202 18.82 14.47 -16.69
C PHE A 202 19.85 13.37 -16.37
N PRO A 203 21.12 13.72 -16.04
CA PRO A 203 22.13 12.75 -15.65
C PRO A 203 21.73 11.99 -14.38
N GLN A 204 21.92 10.67 -14.34
CA GLN A 204 21.56 9.81 -13.20
C GLN A 204 22.14 10.29 -11.86
N SER A 205 23.33 10.91 -11.88
CA SER A 205 23.98 11.45 -10.68
C SER A 205 23.32 12.71 -10.09
N GLU A 206 22.40 13.35 -10.82
CA GLU A 206 21.73 14.57 -10.37
C GLU A 206 20.42 14.29 -9.63
N LYS A 207 20.22 15.02 -8.54
CA LYS A 207 18.93 15.11 -7.85
C LYS A 207 18.07 16.17 -8.53
N GLN A 208 16.84 15.82 -8.88
CA GLN A 208 15.88 16.75 -9.47
C GLN A 208 14.77 17.11 -8.50
N GLU A 209 14.28 18.36 -8.56
CA GLU A 209 13.15 18.85 -7.76
C GLU A 209 12.08 19.53 -8.63
N ARG A 210 10.80 19.31 -8.29
CA ARG A 210 9.64 20.03 -8.83
C ARG A 210 8.66 20.35 -7.71
N LYS A 211 8.00 21.50 -7.81
CA LYS A 211 7.03 21.99 -6.83
C LYS A 211 5.62 21.92 -7.40
N PHE A 212 4.67 21.60 -6.55
CA PHE A 212 3.24 21.69 -6.82
C PHE A 212 2.51 22.20 -5.57
N THR A 213 1.27 22.66 -5.73
CA THR A 213 0.55 23.40 -4.70
C THR A 213 -0.79 22.75 -4.39
N LEU A 214 -1.06 22.52 -3.10
CA LEU A 214 -2.41 22.24 -2.61
C LEU A 214 -3.06 23.52 -2.11
N THR A 215 -4.27 23.82 -2.58
CA THR A 215 -5.09 24.94 -2.14
C THR A 215 -6.30 24.42 -1.36
N ASN A 216 -6.51 24.89 -0.13
CA ASN A 216 -7.70 24.57 0.64
C ASN A 216 -8.88 25.47 0.21
N THR A 217 -9.83 24.90 -0.53
CA THR A 217 -11.01 25.60 -1.05
C THR A 217 -12.26 25.39 -0.19
N GLY A 218 -12.13 24.71 0.94
CA GLY A 218 -13.23 24.46 1.88
C GLY A 218 -13.28 25.43 3.06
N GLN A 219 -14.04 25.05 4.09
CA GLN A 219 -14.37 25.88 5.28
C GLN A 219 -13.82 25.30 6.59
N ARG A 220 -12.96 24.29 6.48
CA ARG A 220 -12.25 23.62 7.59
C ARG A 220 -10.77 23.55 7.25
N MET A 221 -9.92 23.38 8.26
CA MET A 221 -8.49 23.22 8.05
C MET A 221 -8.22 21.93 7.26
N LEU A 222 -7.39 22.03 6.22
CA LEU A 222 -6.93 20.89 5.44
C LEU A 222 -5.68 20.31 6.11
N VAL A 223 -5.74 19.03 6.47
CA VAL A 223 -4.70 18.29 7.15
C VAL A 223 -4.23 17.18 6.22
N ILE A 224 -2.94 17.19 5.89
CA ILE A 224 -2.29 16.08 5.18
C ILE A 224 -1.95 15.03 6.23
N TYR A 225 -2.56 13.86 6.12
CA TYR A 225 -2.31 12.72 7.00
C TYR A 225 -1.00 12.03 6.66
N ASP A 226 -0.72 11.86 5.36
CA ASP A 226 0.45 11.18 4.85
C ASP A 226 0.70 11.48 3.36
N VAL A 227 1.94 11.31 2.92
CA VAL A 227 2.32 11.37 1.51
C VAL A 227 3.12 10.12 1.15
N ILE A 228 2.51 9.28 0.31
CA ILE A 228 3.00 7.95 -0.03
C ILE A 228 3.58 7.97 -1.44
N THR A 229 4.88 7.72 -1.55
CA THR A 229 5.58 7.59 -2.84
C THR A 229 5.70 6.13 -3.25
N SER A 230 5.72 5.85 -4.54
CA SER A 230 5.85 4.48 -5.02
C SER A 230 7.22 3.85 -4.72
N CYS A 231 8.31 4.63 -4.61
CA CYS A 231 9.67 4.13 -4.32
C CYS A 231 10.41 5.04 -3.33
N GLY A 232 11.46 4.51 -2.68
CA GLY A 232 12.43 5.34 -1.93
C GLY A 232 13.21 6.33 -2.80
N CYS A 233 13.23 6.11 -4.12
CA CYS A 233 13.81 7.00 -5.13
C CYS A 233 13.02 8.31 -5.35
N THR A 234 11.82 8.43 -4.76
CA THR A 234 11.00 9.65 -4.77
C THR A 234 10.66 10.04 -3.34
N LYS A 235 10.96 11.29 -2.98
CA LYS A 235 10.68 11.89 -1.67
C LYS A 235 9.77 13.10 -1.88
N VAL A 236 8.98 13.48 -0.87
CA VAL A 236 8.17 14.70 -0.91
C VAL A 236 8.38 15.49 0.37
N ASN A 237 8.86 16.73 0.23
CA ASN A 237 8.99 17.68 1.32
C ASN A 237 7.76 18.60 1.34
N TYR A 238 7.13 18.74 2.50
CA TYR A 238 5.94 19.56 2.70
C TYR A 238 5.83 20.02 4.16
N SER A 239 5.10 21.10 4.43
CA SER A 239 4.78 21.49 5.80
C SER A 239 3.76 20.53 6.40
N LYS A 240 4.02 20.07 7.64
CA LYS A 240 3.06 19.25 8.41
C LYS A 240 2.00 20.09 9.13
N GLU A 241 2.05 21.42 9.00
CA GLU A 241 1.02 22.31 9.53
C GLU A 241 -0.27 22.20 8.70
N GLY A 242 -1.42 22.36 9.37
CA GLY A 242 -2.72 22.36 8.70
C GLY A 242 -2.95 23.65 7.90
N ILE A 243 -3.43 23.48 6.67
CA ILE A 243 -3.63 24.55 5.70
C ILE A 243 -5.00 25.20 5.98
N ARG A 244 -5.02 26.49 6.33
CA ARG A 244 -6.25 27.22 6.66
C ARG A 244 -7.17 27.39 5.42
N PRO A 245 -8.49 27.63 5.59
CA PRO A 245 -9.38 27.99 4.48
C PRO A 245 -8.81 29.12 3.61
N GLY A 246 -8.78 28.93 2.29
CA GLY A 246 -8.22 29.88 1.32
C GLY A 246 -6.69 29.84 1.17
N GLU A 247 -5.97 29.24 2.12
CA GLU A 247 -4.51 29.16 2.08
C GLU A 247 -3.98 28.05 1.18
N LYS A 248 -2.68 28.13 0.89
CA LYS A 248 -1.93 27.21 0.04
C LYS A 248 -0.77 26.58 0.79
N ALA A 249 -0.44 25.34 0.44
CA ALA A 249 0.85 24.73 0.79
C ALA A 249 1.57 24.28 -0.47
N GLU A 250 2.87 24.55 -0.52
CA GLU A 250 3.79 24.02 -1.52
C GLU A 250 4.32 22.65 -1.07
N LEU A 251 4.34 21.71 -2.01
CA LEU A 251 4.92 20.37 -1.85
C LEU A 251 6.04 20.22 -2.89
N THR A 252 7.24 19.88 -2.44
CA THR A 252 8.40 19.67 -3.31
C THR A 252 8.64 18.18 -3.50
N VAL A 253 8.39 17.69 -4.72
CA VAL A 253 8.76 16.34 -5.16
C VAL A 253 10.25 16.34 -5.49
N ILE A 254 10.96 15.38 -4.92
CA ILE A 254 12.40 15.17 -5.10
C ILE A 254 12.60 13.78 -5.70
N TYR A 255 13.38 13.69 -6.78
CA TYR A 255 13.75 12.43 -7.41
C TYR A 255 15.28 12.24 -7.38
N GLU A 256 15.72 11.05 -6.96
CA GLU A 256 17.11 10.61 -6.92
C GLU A 256 17.19 9.23 -7.60
N ALA A 257 17.91 9.11 -8.71
CA ALA A 257 17.90 7.91 -9.52
C ALA A 257 18.83 6.80 -8.96
N GLU A 258 18.28 5.65 -8.57
CA GLU A 258 19.09 4.48 -8.15
C GLU A 258 19.90 3.88 -9.32
N LYS A 259 19.40 4.03 -10.56
CA LYS A 259 20.00 3.57 -11.83
C LYS A 259 19.47 4.42 -12.99
N ALA A 260 20.17 4.44 -14.11
CA ALA A 260 19.65 5.01 -15.35
C ALA A 260 18.39 4.23 -15.79
N GLU A 261 17.25 4.91 -15.84
CA GLU A 261 15.97 4.37 -16.28
C GLU A 261 15.00 5.49 -16.71
N HIS A 262 14.14 5.19 -17.69
CA HIS A 262 12.89 5.92 -17.83
C HIS A 262 11.97 5.54 -16.67
N PHE A 263 11.34 6.53 -16.05
CA PHE A 263 10.45 6.29 -14.91
C PHE A 263 9.08 6.94 -15.06
N SER A 264 8.09 6.24 -14.51
CA SER A 264 6.74 6.74 -14.22
C SER A 264 6.39 6.28 -12.81
N LYS A 265 6.49 7.18 -11.84
CA LYS A 265 6.21 6.96 -10.42
C LYS A 265 4.90 7.69 -10.04
N THR A 266 4.35 7.37 -8.87
CA THR A 266 3.15 8.05 -8.34
C THR A 266 3.40 8.52 -6.92
N VAL A 267 3.01 9.77 -6.64
CA VAL A 267 2.87 10.33 -5.31
C VAL A 267 1.38 10.33 -4.96
N THR A 268 1.02 9.80 -3.80
CA THR A 268 -0.36 9.67 -3.31
C THR A 268 -0.49 10.46 -2.00
N ILE A 269 -1.30 11.52 -1.99
CA ILE A 269 -1.48 12.41 -0.84
C ILE A 269 -2.80 12.07 -0.14
N TYR A 270 -2.73 11.68 1.13
CA TYR A 270 -3.90 11.41 1.96
C TYR A 270 -4.21 12.63 2.83
N CYS A 271 -5.46 13.09 2.81
CA CYS A 271 -5.92 14.25 3.58
C CYS A 271 -7.41 14.14 3.95
N ASN A 272 -7.90 15.07 4.78
CA ASN A 272 -9.31 15.18 5.19
C ASN A 272 -10.21 15.81 4.09
N ALA A 273 -10.16 15.31 2.86
CA ALA A 273 -10.96 15.82 1.75
C ALA A 273 -11.68 14.71 0.98
N ASP A 274 -12.85 15.03 0.41
CA ASP A 274 -13.74 14.05 -0.24
C ASP A 274 -13.10 13.36 -1.46
N ASN A 275 -12.17 14.06 -2.13
CA ASN A 275 -11.36 13.56 -3.24
C ASN A 275 -10.02 12.93 -2.79
N SER A 276 -9.82 12.70 -1.50
CA SER A 276 -8.62 12.00 -0.99
C SER A 276 -8.71 10.48 -1.22
N PRO A 277 -7.64 9.82 -1.71
CA PRO A 277 -6.30 10.38 -1.92
C PRO A 277 -6.15 11.13 -3.25
N LEU A 278 -5.46 12.26 -3.20
CA LEU A 278 -4.98 12.93 -4.41
C LEU A 278 -3.81 12.14 -4.98
N ARG A 279 -3.65 12.18 -6.32
CA ARG A 279 -2.56 11.51 -7.01
C ARG A 279 -1.83 12.51 -7.91
N LEU A 280 -0.50 12.46 -7.85
CA LEU A 280 0.41 13.18 -8.74
C LEU A 280 1.28 12.16 -9.46
N LYS A 281 1.23 12.16 -10.80
CA LYS A 281 2.11 11.35 -11.65
C LYS A 281 3.47 12.04 -11.79
N VAL A 282 4.55 11.28 -11.69
CA VAL A 282 5.92 11.80 -11.74
C VAL A 282 6.70 11.05 -12.81
N THR A 283 7.13 11.73 -13.87
CA THR A 283 7.86 11.11 -15.00
C THR A 283 9.23 11.74 -15.24
N GLY A 284 10.06 11.05 -16.02
CA GLY A 284 11.34 11.56 -16.52
C GLY A 284 12.21 10.45 -17.10
N ASN A 285 13.44 10.80 -17.47
CA ASN A 285 14.48 9.88 -17.93
C ASN A 285 15.79 10.19 -17.19
N ALA A 286 16.29 9.23 -16.41
CA ALA A 286 17.61 9.33 -15.80
C ALA A 286 18.63 8.61 -16.71
N GLU A 287 19.67 9.33 -17.13
CA GLU A 287 20.66 8.90 -18.14
C GLU A 287 22.07 8.67 -17.58
#